data_AF-A0A2K3KRJ9-F1
#
_entry.id   AF-A0A2K3KRJ9-F1
#
_cell.length_a   1.000
_cell.length_b   1.000
_cell.length_c   1.000
_cell.angle_alpha   90.00
_cell.angle_beta   90.00
_cell.angle_gamma   90.00
#
_symmetry.space_group_name_H-M   'P 1'
#
loop_
_entity.id
_entity.type
_entity.pdbx_description
1 polymer ?
#
loop_
_entity_poly.entity_id
_entity_poly.type
_entity_poly.pdbx_seq_one_letter_code
_entity_poly.pdbx_strand_id
1 'polypeptide(L)'
;MSIIEAFLSLGCDASVLVNNTATIVSEQQAFPNNNSLRGLDVINKIKTAVESACPNTVSCADILTLAAQASSVLAQCPSWTVPLGRRDSLTANQTLANQNLPAPFDALDKLKSAFVAQGLNTT
;
A
#
# COMPACT_ATOMS: atom_id res chain seq x y z
N MET A 1 0.11 8.08 2.92
CA MET A 1 -0.59 6.91 2.34
C MET A 1 0.15 6.50 1.09
N SER A 2 0.56 5.24 0.95
CA SER A 2 1.15 4.74 -0.31
C SER A 2 0.03 4.57 -1.32
N ILE A 3 0.15 5.18 -2.50
CA ILE A 3 -0.90 5.17 -3.54
C ILE A 3 -1.21 3.74 -4.00
N ILE A 4 -0.22 2.84 -4.02
CA ILE A 4 -0.41 1.47 -4.52
C ILE A 4 -1.35 0.68 -3.62
N GLU A 5 -1.25 0.80 -2.29
CA GLU A 5 -2.15 0.07 -1.37
C GLU A 5 -3.55 0.66 -1.34
N ALA A 6 -3.68 1.98 -1.42
CA ALA A 6 -4.97 2.65 -1.29
C ALA A 6 -5.98 2.30 -2.40
N PHE A 7 -5.50 1.76 -3.53
CA PHE A 7 -6.34 1.32 -4.65
C PHE A 7 -6.64 -0.18 -4.62
N LEU A 8 -6.04 -0.95 -3.72
CA LEU A 8 -6.39 -2.35 -3.54
C LEU A 8 -7.68 -2.40 -2.72
N SER A 9 -8.69 -3.17 -3.16
CA SER A 9 -9.99 -3.17 -2.46
C SER A 9 -9.97 -3.78 -1.05
N LEU A 10 -8.83 -4.33 -0.62
CA LEU A 10 -8.59 -4.74 0.77
C LEU A 10 -8.18 -3.55 1.67
N GLY A 11 -7.94 -2.37 1.08
CA GLY A 11 -7.57 -1.15 1.77
C GLY A 11 -6.09 -1.07 2.09
N CYS A 12 -5.74 -0.28 3.11
CA CYS A 12 -4.38 -0.18 3.62
C CYS A 12 -4.15 -1.29 4.65
N ASP A 13 -3.98 -2.52 4.20
CA ASP A 13 -3.87 -3.70 5.05
C ASP A 13 -2.56 -4.49 4.85
N ALA A 14 -1.56 -3.89 4.19
CA ALA A 14 -0.26 -4.53 3.92
C ALA A 14 -0.33 -5.78 3.01
N SER A 15 -1.44 -6.04 2.32
CA SER A 15 -1.56 -7.16 1.37
C SER A 15 -0.48 -7.13 0.29
N VAL A 16 0.00 -5.93 -0.10
CA VAL A 16 1.03 -5.77 -1.14
C VAL A 16 2.38 -6.34 -0.72
N LEU A 17 2.61 -6.47 0.60
CA LEU A 17 3.85 -7.01 1.16
C LEU A 17 3.86 -8.55 1.21
N VAL A 18 2.72 -9.19 0.98
CA VAL A 18 2.60 -10.65 1.04
C VAL A 18 3.26 -11.27 -0.19
N ASN A 19 4.29 -12.08 0.06
CA ASN A 19 5.02 -12.79 -0.98
C ASN A 19 4.21 -13.96 -1.57
N ASN A 20 4.58 -14.37 -2.78
CA ASN A 20 3.97 -15.51 -3.45
C ASN A 20 4.20 -16.81 -2.66
N THR A 21 3.17 -17.65 -2.54
CA THR A 21 3.24 -18.97 -1.90
C THR A 21 2.56 -20.02 -2.79
N ALA A 22 2.45 -21.26 -2.31
CA ALA A 22 1.69 -22.31 -3.02
C ALA A 22 0.18 -22.00 -3.13
N THR A 23 -0.35 -21.12 -2.26
CA THR A 23 -1.79 -20.82 -2.18
C THR A 23 -2.12 -19.34 -2.38
N ILE A 24 -1.10 -18.46 -2.39
CA ILE A 24 -1.28 -17.01 -2.55
C ILE A 24 -0.50 -16.55 -3.78
N VAL A 25 -1.20 -15.90 -4.71
CA VAL A 25 -0.59 -15.15 -5.80
C VAL A 25 -0.41 -13.70 -5.36
N SER A 26 0.84 -13.25 -5.28
CA SER A 26 1.18 -11.93 -4.73
C SER A 26 0.74 -10.78 -5.63
N GLU A 27 0.30 -9.69 -5.02
CA GLU A 27 0.04 -8.42 -5.70
C GLU A 27 1.30 -7.78 -6.29
N GLN A 28 2.48 -8.16 -5.81
CA GLN A 28 3.76 -7.74 -6.39
C GLN A 28 3.91 -8.22 -7.84
N GLN A 29 3.19 -9.28 -8.22
CA GLN A 29 3.16 -9.82 -9.58
C GLN A 29 2.07 -9.19 -10.46
N ALA A 30 1.26 -8.26 -9.94
CA ALA A 30 0.28 -7.54 -10.76
C ALA A 30 0.99 -6.69 -11.82
N PHE A 31 0.40 -6.53 -13.01
CA PHE A 31 0.93 -5.70 -14.10
C PHE A 31 1.41 -4.30 -13.67
N PRO A 32 0.67 -3.54 -12.84
CA PRO A 32 1.12 -2.22 -12.39
C PRO A 32 2.29 -2.25 -11.39
N ASN A 33 2.52 -3.39 -10.72
CA ASN A 33 3.50 -3.53 -9.64
C ASN A 33 4.79 -4.24 -10.10
N ASN A 34 4.66 -5.23 -10.97
CA ASN A 34 5.79 -6.05 -11.41
C ASN A 34 6.80 -5.18 -12.18
N ASN A 35 8.08 -5.24 -11.77
CA ASN A 35 9.14 -4.35 -12.25
C ASN A 35 8.89 -2.84 -12.05
N SER A 36 8.04 -2.47 -11.09
CA SER A 36 7.65 -1.08 -10.80
C SER A 36 7.70 -0.78 -9.28
N LEU A 37 7.02 -1.59 -8.47
CA LEU A 37 7.01 -1.48 -7.01
C LEU A 37 8.42 -1.71 -6.44
N ARG A 38 8.84 -0.86 -5.50
CA ARG A 38 10.18 -0.87 -4.90
C ARG A 38 10.17 -0.42 -3.44
N GLY A 39 11.28 -0.67 -2.73
CA GLY A 39 11.45 -0.28 -1.33
C GLY A 39 10.93 -1.31 -0.31
N LEU A 40 10.59 -2.53 -0.75
CA LEU A 40 10.14 -3.61 0.13
C LEU A 40 11.22 -4.00 1.16
N ASP A 41 12.50 -3.94 0.78
CA ASP A 41 13.64 -4.19 1.67
C ASP A 41 13.76 -3.14 2.79
N VAL A 42 13.42 -1.89 2.48
CA VAL A 42 13.39 -0.79 3.47
C VAL A 42 12.28 -1.02 4.48
N ILE A 43 11.09 -1.42 4.03
CA ILE A 43 9.97 -1.77 4.91
C ILE A 43 10.34 -2.95 5.83
N ASN A 44 11.01 -3.98 5.30
CA ASN A 44 11.50 -5.10 6.10
C ASN A 44 12.47 -4.63 7.20
N LYS A 45 13.44 -3.76 6.88
CA LYS A 45 14.37 -3.20 7.87
C LYS A 45 13.65 -2.41 8.96
N ILE A 46 12.65 -1.61 8.59
CA ILE A 46 11.82 -0.87 9.55
C ILE A 46 11.08 -1.85 10.45
N LYS A 47 10.41 -2.86 9.88
CA LYS A 47 9.68 -3.88 10.65
C LYS A 47 10.61 -4.63 11.62
N THR A 48 11.80 -5.04 11.19
CA THR A 48 12.79 -5.67 12.07
C THR A 48 13.18 -4.78 13.25
N ALA A 49 13.47 -3.50 12.99
CA ALA A 49 13.83 -2.56 14.06
C ALA A 49 12.66 -2.30 15.02
N VAL A 50 11.45 -2.15 14.50
CA VAL A 50 10.23 -1.94 15.30
C VAL A 50 9.92 -3.17 16.15
N GLU A 51 9.99 -4.38 15.60
CA GLU A 51 9.78 -5.62 16.37
C GLU A 51 10.83 -5.84 17.45
N SER A 52 12.07 -5.38 17.24
CA SER A 52 13.10 -5.41 18.29
C SER A 52 12.81 -4.45 19.45
N ALA A 53 12.07 -3.37 19.21
CA ALA A 53 11.75 -2.36 20.22
C ALA A 53 10.39 -2.63 20.90
N CYS A 54 9.40 -3.06 20.14
CA CYS A 54 8.04 -3.35 20.58
C CYS A 54 7.48 -4.57 19.84
N PRO A 55 7.76 -5.80 20.34
CA PRO A 55 7.34 -7.04 19.70
C PRO A 55 5.82 -7.13 19.51
N ASN A 56 5.38 -7.63 18.35
CA ASN A 56 4.00 -7.93 17.98
C ASN A 56 3.00 -6.78 18.21
N THR A 57 3.46 -5.53 18.14
CA THR A 57 2.64 -4.36 18.50
C THR A 57 2.20 -3.55 17.28
N VAL A 58 3.13 -3.27 16.36
CA VAL A 58 2.88 -2.37 15.22
C VAL A 58 2.66 -3.18 13.95
N SER A 59 1.53 -2.95 13.27
CA SER A 59 1.20 -3.60 12.00
C SER A 59 2.09 -3.11 10.87
N CYS A 60 2.33 -3.97 9.87
CA CYS A 60 2.97 -3.60 8.63
C CYS A 60 2.18 -2.51 7.88
N ALA A 61 0.85 -2.53 7.97
CA ALA A 61 -0.04 -1.53 7.39
C ALA A 61 0.20 -0.12 7.97
N ASP A 62 0.37 -0.01 9.28
CA ASP A 62 0.72 1.26 9.92
C ASP A 62 2.16 1.67 9.63
N ILE A 63 3.10 0.74 9.54
CA ILE A 63 4.48 1.01 9.09
C ILE A 63 4.47 1.63 7.69
N LEU A 64 3.73 1.07 6.73
CA LEU A 64 3.61 1.63 5.38
C LEU A 64 3.03 3.05 5.41
N THR A 65 2.01 3.28 6.23
CA THR A 65 1.35 4.58 6.31
C THR A 65 2.27 5.65 6.92
N LEU A 66 2.98 5.31 8.00
CA LEU A 66 3.98 6.17 8.64
C LEU A 66 5.19 6.41 7.74
N ALA A 67 5.71 5.37 7.08
CA ALA A 67 6.83 5.50 6.15
C ALA A 67 6.49 6.42 4.97
N ALA A 68 5.26 6.35 4.46
CA ALA A 68 4.79 7.27 3.41
C ALA A 68 4.72 8.72 3.91
N GLN A 69 4.20 8.95 5.12
CA GLN A 69 4.16 10.30 5.71
C GLN A 69 5.57 10.85 5.93
N ALA A 70 6.47 10.05 6.50
CA ALA A 70 7.86 10.45 6.75
C ALA A 70 8.59 10.75 5.44
N SER A 71 8.37 9.94 4.40
CA SER A 71 8.93 10.18 3.06
C SER A 71 8.43 11.49 2.45
N SER A 72 7.14 11.82 2.61
CA SER A 72 6.59 13.10 2.16
C SER A 72 7.22 14.28 2.91
N VAL A 73 7.38 14.18 4.22
CA VAL A 73 8.04 15.22 5.04
C VAL A 73 9.51 15.40 4.60
N LEU A 74 10.24 14.32 4.35
CA LEU A 74 11.61 14.38 3.81
C LEU A 74 11.66 15.02 2.42
N ALA A 75 10.59 14.87 1.63
CA ALA A 75 10.40 15.53 0.34
C ALA A 75 9.86 16.97 0.46
N GLN A 76 9.88 17.58 1.66
CA GLN A 76 9.42 18.95 1.95
C GLN A 76 7.90 19.16 1.83
N CYS A 77 7.10 18.11 1.88
CA CYS A 77 5.65 18.24 2.05
C CYS A 77 5.30 18.60 3.51
N PRO A 78 4.12 19.20 3.75
CA PRO A 78 3.61 19.43 5.10
C PRO A 78 3.55 18.15 5.91
N SER A 79 3.77 18.26 7.23
CA SER A 79 3.55 17.16 8.16
C SER A 79 2.07 17.07 8.54
N TRP A 80 1.58 15.84 8.73
CA TRP A 80 0.26 15.56 9.28
C TRP A 80 0.32 14.38 10.24
N THR A 81 -0.61 14.33 11.19
CA THR A 81 -0.78 13.17 12.08
C THR A 81 -1.44 12.03 11.33
N VAL A 82 -0.81 10.86 11.35
CA VAL A 82 -1.34 9.65 10.73
C VAL A 82 -2.23 8.92 11.74
N PRO A 83 -3.53 8.66 11.43
CA PRO A 83 -4.34 7.75 12.23
C PRO A 83 -3.75 6.34 12.16
N LEU A 84 -3.59 5.68 13.32
CA LEU A 84 -3.02 4.33 13.46
C LEU A 84 -4.09 3.34 13.95
N GLY A 85 -3.74 2.06 13.97
CA GLY A 85 -4.61 0.95 14.38
C GLY A 85 -5.03 0.03 13.23
N ARG A 86 -4.39 0.16 12.05
CA ARG A 86 -4.64 -0.78 10.94
C ARG A 86 -4.10 -2.15 11.29
N ARG A 87 -4.67 -3.20 10.70
CA ARG A 87 -4.21 -4.59 10.87
C ARG A 87 -3.76 -5.16 9.55
N ASP A 88 -2.87 -6.13 9.63
CA ASP A 88 -2.29 -6.78 8.46
C ASP A 88 -3.22 -7.85 7.89
N SER A 89 -3.28 -7.90 6.56
CA SER A 89 -3.95 -8.93 5.78
C SER A 89 -3.24 -10.28 5.93
N LEU A 90 -4.01 -11.35 5.77
CA LEU A 90 -3.48 -12.72 5.68
C LEU A 90 -3.43 -13.24 4.24
N THR A 91 -3.90 -12.44 3.28
CA THR A 91 -4.01 -12.81 1.87
C THR A 91 -3.54 -11.65 0.98
N ALA A 92 -3.45 -11.92 -0.32
CA ALA A 92 -3.20 -10.92 -1.36
C ALA A 92 -4.11 -11.22 -2.56
N ASN A 93 -4.42 -10.21 -3.36
CA ASN A 93 -5.28 -10.36 -4.52
C ASN A 93 -4.70 -9.69 -5.77
N GLN A 94 -3.84 -10.44 -6.49
CA GLN A 94 -3.25 -9.99 -7.75
C GLN A 94 -4.30 -9.56 -8.80
N THR A 95 -5.40 -10.30 -8.93
CA THR A 95 -6.47 -10.00 -9.89
C THR A 95 -7.08 -8.64 -9.61
N LEU A 96 -7.34 -8.34 -8.34
CA LEU A 96 -7.91 -7.06 -7.93
C LEU A 96 -6.92 -5.91 -8.09
N ALA A 97 -5.64 -6.14 -7.81
CA ALA A 97 -4.58 -5.18 -8.10
C ALA A 97 -4.53 -4.83 -9.60
N ASN A 98 -4.65 -5.81 -10.49
CA ASN A 98 -4.73 -5.58 -11.94
C ASN A 98 -5.97 -4.80 -12.38
N GLN A 99 -7.08 -4.90 -11.63
CA GLN A 99 -8.35 -4.26 -11.98
C GLN A 99 -8.44 -2.82 -11.46
N ASN A 100 -7.99 -2.58 -10.22
CA ASN A 100 -8.27 -1.34 -9.53
C ASN A 100 -7.17 -0.28 -9.68
N LEU A 101 -5.92 -0.68 -9.91
CA LEU A 101 -4.84 0.28 -10.08
C LEU A 101 -4.99 0.96 -11.46
N PRO A 102 -5.18 2.29 -11.50
CA PRO A 102 -5.37 3.01 -12.76
C PRO A 102 -4.10 2.98 -13.61
N ALA A 103 -4.28 2.92 -14.93
CA ALA A 103 -3.17 2.95 -15.87
C ALA A 103 -2.78 4.42 -16.18
N PRO A 104 -1.50 4.68 -16.52
CA PRO A 104 -1.04 6.05 -16.83
C PRO A 104 -1.67 6.63 -18.11
N PHE A 105 -2.29 5.79 -18.94
CA PHE A 105 -2.97 6.17 -20.19
C PHE A 105 -4.51 6.18 -20.06
N ASP A 106 -5.05 6.02 -18.86
CA ASP A 106 -6.50 6.09 -18.64
C ASP A 106 -7.04 7.50 -18.88
N ALA A 107 -8.18 7.59 -19.57
CA ALA A 107 -8.90 8.84 -19.75
C ALA A 107 -9.41 9.39 -18.41
N LEU A 108 -9.61 10.72 -18.33
CA LEU A 108 -10.01 11.42 -17.12
C LEU A 108 -11.24 10.80 -16.43
N ASP A 109 -12.26 10.41 -17.19
CA ASP A 109 -13.48 9.84 -16.61
C ASP A 109 -13.25 8.46 -15.99
N LYS A 110 -12.31 7.68 -16.54
CA LYS A 110 -11.89 6.40 -15.96
C LYS A 110 -11.08 6.62 -14.68
N LEU A 111 -10.18 7.60 -14.68
CA LEU A 111 -9.46 7.99 -13.46
C LEU A 111 -10.42 8.42 -12.36
N LYS A 112 -11.38 9.32 -12.65
CA LYS A 112 -12.40 9.73 -11.68
C LYS A 112 -13.17 8.54 -11.13
N SER A 113 -13.60 7.62 -12.00
CA SER A 113 -14.32 6.40 -11.60
C SER A 113 -13.49 5.51 -10.68
N ALA A 114 -12.19 5.33 -10.99
CA ALA A 114 -11.28 4.54 -10.16
C ALA A 114 -11.10 5.13 -8.76
N PHE A 115 -10.95 6.45 -8.65
CA PHE A 115 -10.82 7.13 -7.35
C PHE A 115 -12.13 7.07 -6.55
N VAL A 116 -13.29 7.29 -7.20
CA VAL A 116 -14.60 7.18 -6.55
C VAL A 116 -14.85 5.77 -6.02
N ALA A 117 -14.39 4.73 -6.72
CA ALA A 117 -14.48 3.34 -6.24
C ALA A 117 -13.69 3.10 -4.93
N GLN A 118 -12.70 3.94 -4.62
CA GLN A 118 -11.96 3.92 -3.35
C GLN A 118 -12.52 4.91 -2.32
N GLY A 119 -13.68 5.52 -2.57
CA GLY A 119 -14.27 6.55 -1.72
C GLY A 119 -13.56 7.90 -1.80
N LEU A 120 -12.73 8.13 -2.82
CA LEU A 120 -12.02 9.39 -3.05
C LEU A 120 -12.76 10.20 -4.13
N ASN A 121 -13.53 11.20 -3.72
CA ASN A 121 -14.30 12.05 -4.62
C ASN A 121 -13.62 13.43 -4.80
N THR A 122 -14.08 14.17 -5.81
CA THR A 122 -13.61 15.53 -6.11
C THR A 122 -14.55 16.62 -5.59
N THR A 123 -15.46 16.26 -4.68
CA THR A 123 -16.56 17.11 -4.19
C THR A 123 -16.42 17.24 -2.69
#